data_AF-A0A1R0GX42-F1
#
_entry.id   AF-A0A1R0GX42-F1
#
_cell.length_a   1.000
_cell.length_b   1.000
_cell.length_c   1.000
_cell.angle_alpha   90.00
_cell.angle_beta   90.00
_cell.angle_gamma   90.00
#
_symmetry.space_group_name_H-M   'P 1'
#
loop_
_entity.id
_entity.type
_entity.pdbx_description
1 polymer ?
#
loop_
_entity_poly.entity_id
_entity_poly.type
_entity_poly.pdbx_seq_one_letter_code
_entity_poly.pdbx_strand_id
1 'polypeptide(L)'
;MNCIFAAQKADIPIDVCRISKVNSTFLEQASDITGGNYIMEFAPKGLLLTLLFGFLSDQYTRQFVNVPVKKDVDFRAVCFCHQKIVDIGYVCSVCLSIFCDYIPICTTCK
;
A
#
# COMPACT_ATOMS: atom_id res chain seq x y z
N MET A 1 1.31 -0.58 -8.99
CA MET A 1 1.67 -1.73 -8.14
C MET A 1 2.97 -2.43 -8.55
N ASN A 2 3.32 -2.52 -9.84
CA ASN A 2 4.52 -3.25 -10.31
C ASN A 2 5.82 -2.93 -9.57
N CYS A 3 6.11 -1.66 -9.26
CA CYS A 3 7.31 -1.29 -8.52
C CYS A 3 7.35 -1.89 -7.11
N ILE A 4 6.19 -2.04 -6.46
CA ILE A 4 6.07 -2.64 -5.13
C ILE A 4 6.42 -4.13 -5.20
N PHE A 5 5.85 -4.86 -6.19
CA PHE A 5 6.18 -6.28 -6.38
C PHE A 5 7.62 -6.50 -6.82
N ALA A 6 8.20 -5.59 -7.59
CA ALA A 6 9.62 -5.63 -7.93
C ALA A 6 10.49 -5.46 -6.68
N ALA A 7 10.15 -4.50 -5.81
CA ALA A 7 10.86 -4.29 -4.54
C ALA A 7 10.71 -5.51 -3.60
N GLN A 8 9.52 -6.07 -3.47
CA GLN A 8 9.27 -7.30 -2.72
C GLN A 8 10.13 -8.46 -3.23
N LYS A 9 10.19 -8.65 -4.55
CA LYS A 9 11.02 -9.70 -5.16
C LYS A 9 12.52 -9.48 -4.94
N ALA A 10 12.95 -8.24 -4.83
CA ALA A 10 14.32 -7.86 -4.54
C ALA A 10 14.64 -7.87 -3.03
N ASP A 11 13.67 -8.20 -2.17
CA ASP A 11 13.77 -8.12 -0.71
C ASP A 11 14.18 -6.71 -0.21
N ILE A 12 13.66 -5.68 -0.88
CA ILE A 12 13.91 -4.27 -0.54
C ILE A 12 12.65 -3.71 0.13
N PRO A 13 12.69 -3.42 1.45
CA PRO A 13 11.55 -2.84 2.15
C PRO A 13 11.27 -1.40 1.70
N ILE A 14 9.99 -1.05 1.58
CA ILE A 14 9.54 0.32 1.31
C ILE A 14 8.92 0.88 2.58
N ASP A 15 9.61 1.80 3.24
CA ASP A 15 9.04 2.52 4.37
C ASP A 15 8.31 3.79 3.93
N VAL A 16 7.22 4.10 4.61
CA VAL A 16 6.37 5.25 4.31
C VAL A 16 6.19 6.11 5.57
N CYS A 17 6.69 7.34 5.50
CA CYS A 17 6.35 8.40 6.45
C CYS A 17 5.29 9.30 5.82
N ARG A 18 4.04 9.19 6.28
CA ARG A 18 2.95 10.02 5.77
C ARG A 18 2.88 11.33 6.55
N ILE A 19 3.13 12.45 5.86
CA ILE A 19 3.08 13.82 6.41
C ILE A 19 1.72 14.50 6.14
N SER A 20 1.05 14.11 5.05
CA SER A 20 -0.25 14.67 4.67
C SER A 20 -1.39 14.12 5.54
N LYS A 21 -2.49 14.88 5.66
CA LYS A 21 -3.74 14.40 6.29
C LYS A 21 -4.50 13.39 5.42
N VAL A 22 -4.23 13.33 4.12
CA VAL A 22 -4.88 12.40 3.19
C VAL A 22 -4.19 11.04 3.26
N ASN A 23 -4.95 9.96 3.47
CA ASN A 23 -4.42 8.59 3.45
C ASN A 23 -4.32 8.11 2.00
N SER A 24 -3.26 7.37 1.69
CA SER A 24 -3.13 6.63 0.44
C SER A 24 -3.08 5.15 0.75
N THR A 25 -4.14 4.42 0.39
CA THR A 25 -4.23 2.97 0.57
C THR A 25 -3.12 2.24 -0.18
N PHE A 26 -2.72 2.75 -1.36
CA PHE A 26 -1.61 2.19 -2.12
C PHE A 26 -0.27 2.24 -1.39
N LEU A 27 -0.01 3.30 -0.63
CA LEU A 27 1.23 3.42 0.14
C LEU A 27 1.20 2.54 1.40
N GLU A 28 0.03 2.38 2.02
CA GLU A 28 -0.16 1.42 3.13
C GLU A 28 0.11 -0.01 2.65
N GLN A 29 -0.45 -0.39 1.49
CA GLN A 29 -0.18 -1.67 0.85
C GLN A 29 1.28 -1.82 0.43
N ALA A 30 1.93 -0.75 -0.03
CA ALA A 30 3.33 -0.80 -0.46
C ALA A 30 4.27 -1.20 0.69
N SER A 31 4.09 -0.56 1.85
CA SER A 31 4.87 -0.90 3.04
C SER A 31 4.58 -2.31 3.53
N ASP A 32 3.30 -2.72 3.55
CA ASP A 32 2.94 -4.04 4.06
C ASP A 32 3.46 -5.18 3.17
N ILE A 33 3.28 -5.07 1.84
CA ILE A 33 3.74 -6.08 0.87
C ILE A 33 5.26 -6.25 0.90
N THR A 34 6.01 -5.17 1.15
CA THR A 34 7.48 -5.18 1.17
C THR A 34 8.07 -5.40 2.57
N GLY A 35 7.23 -5.53 3.61
CA GLY A 35 7.69 -5.65 5.00
C GLY A 35 8.31 -4.36 5.58
N GLY A 36 8.01 -3.21 4.99
CA GLY A 36 8.41 -1.90 5.48
C GLY A 36 7.48 -1.31 6.54
N ASN A 37 7.91 -0.21 7.14
CA ASN A 37 7.17 0.51 8.19
C ASN A 37 6.26 1.58 7.59
N TYR A 38 4.99 1.59 7.99
CA TYR A 38 4.08 2.71 7.75
C TYR A 38 3.86 3.53 9.02
N ILE A 39 4.31 4.79 9.01
CA ILE A 39 4.14 5.72 10.12
C ILE A 39 3.36 6.96 9.65
N MET A 40 2.34 7.34 10.41
CA MET A 40 1.57 8.56 10.18
C MET A 40 2.02 9.64 11.15
N GLU A 41 2.57 10.73 10.63
CA GLU A 41 2.88 11.91 11.45
C GLU A 41 2.12 13.14 10.99
N PHE A 42 1.27 13.64 11.88
CA PHE A 42 0.39 14.77 11.60
C PHE A 42 1.00 16.12 12.00
N ALA A 43 2.04 16.11 12.83
CA ALA A 43 2.65 17.31 13.37
C ALA A 43 4.15 17.38 13.04
N PRO A 44 4.68 18.54 12.63
CA PRO A 44 6.11 18.71 12.40
C PRO A 44 6.92 18.59 13.70
N LYS A 45 6.29 18.80 14.86
CA LYS A 45 6.89 18.59 16.18
C LYS A 45 7.00 17.09 16.43
N GLY A 46 8.19 16.54 16.22
CA GLY A 46 8.48 15.11 16.40
C GLY A 46 8.92 14.40 15.12
N LEU A 47 8.76 15.02 13.94
CA LEU A 47 9.12 14.38 12.66
C LEU A 47 10.57 13.89 12.63
N LEU A 48 11.52 14.72 13.10
CA LEU A 48 12.93 14.32 13.16
C LEU A 48 13.14 13.10 14.05
N LEU A 49 12.48 13.06 15.22
CA LEU A 49 12.57 11.94 16.14
C LEU A 49 12.01 10.67 15.49
N THR A 50 10.86 10.77 14.84
CA THR A 50 10.23 9.65 14.11
C THR A 50 11.10 9.16 12.97
N LEU A 51 11.75 10.05 12.21
CA LEU A 51 12.69 9.67 11.16
C LEU A 51 13.93 8.95 11.73
N LEU A 52 14.50 9.45 12.83
CA LEU A 52 15.68 8.86 13.46
C LEU A 52 15.39 7.49 14.10
N PHE A 53 14.25 7.32 14.77
CA PHE A 53 13.93 6.06 15.46
C PHE A 53 13.20 5.04 14.57
N GLY A 54 12.37 5.51 13.64
CA GLY A 54 11.51 4.65 12.82
C GLY A 54 12.12 4.20 11.49
N PHE A 55 13.05 4.98 10.92
CA PHE A 55 13.54 4.78 9.54
C PHE A 55 15.06 4.62 9.43
N LEU A 56 15.83 4.92 10.47
CA LEU A 56 17.30 4.82 10.44
C LEU A 56 17.82 3.38 10.58
N SER A 57 17.07 2.53 11.29
CA SER A 57 17.46 1.13 11.52
C SER A 57 17.48 0.36 10.20
N ASP A 58 18.47 -0.50 10.02
CA ASP A 58 18.53 -1.45 8.90
C ASP A 58 17.55 -2.62 9.10
N GLN A 59 17.36 -3.42 8.05
CA GLN A 59 16.39 -4.53 8.03
C GLN A 59 16.62 -5.58 9.14
N TYR A 60 17.88 -5.80 9.55
CA TYR A 60 18.18 -6.74 10.64
C TYR A 60 17.89 -6.10 12.00
N THR A 61 18.39 -4.89 12.24
CA THR A 61 18.22 -4.20 13.54
C THR A 61 16.75 -3.92 13.86
N ARG A 62 15.90 -3.71 12.86
CA ARG A 62 14.45 -3.50 13.03
C ARG A 62 13.73 -4.63 13.76
N GLN A 63 14.23 -5.85 13.71
CA GLN A 63 13.62 -7.00 14.40
C GLN A 63 13.69 -6.86 15.93
N PHE A 64 14.61 -6.03 16.43
CA PHE A 64 14.84 -5.83 17.86
C PHE A 64 14.26 -4.51 18.38
N VAL A 65 13.77 -3.64 17.49
CA VAL A 65 13.25 -2.31 17.83
C VAL A 65 11.74 -2.30 17.66
N ASN A 66 11.02 -1.96 18.72
CA ASN A 66 9.57 -1.84 18.64
C ASN A 66 9.19 -0.48 18.02
N VAL A 67 8.93 -0.47 16.72
CA VAL A 67 8.46 0.72 16.00
C VAL A 67 6.93 0.76 16.04
N PRO A 68 6.30 1.93 16.30
CA PRO A 68 4.85 2.06 16.24
C PRO A 68 4.39 2.06 14.77
N VAL A 69 4.03 0.88 14.25
CA VAL A 69 3.59 0.69 12.87
C VAL A 69 2.07 0.47 12.80
N LYS A 70 1.41 1.09 11.83
CA LYS A 70 0.01 0.76 11.51
C LYS A 70 -0.02 -0.54 10.68
N LYS A 71 -0.72 -1.56 11.19
CA LYS A 71 -0.89 -2.87 10.51
C LYS A 71 -2.25 -3.07 9.82
N ASP A 72 -3.19 -2.14 9.99
CA ASP A 72 -4.52 -2.25 9.41
C ASP A 72 -4.51 -1.68 7.99
N VAL A 73 -4.45 -2.56 7.00
CA VAL A 73 -4.30 -2.23 5.57
C VAL A 73 -5.51 -2.73 4.81
N ASP A 74 -6.10 -1.84 4.01
CA ASP A 74 -7.25 -2.15 3.17
C ASP A 74 -6.79 -2.70 1.81
N PHE A 75 -7.07 -3.98 1.53
CA PHE A 75 -6.72 -4.67 0.27
C PHE A 75 -7.87 -4.72 -0.75
N ARG A 76 -8.97 -4.01 -0.52
CA ARG A 76 -10.12 -4.06 -1.42
C ARG A 76 -9.77 -3.53 -2.80
N ALA A 77 -10.34 -4.18 -3.81
CA ALA A 77 -10.14 -3.80 -5.19
C ALA A 77 -10.93 -2.54 -5.53
N VAL A 78 -10.39 -1.76 -6.48
CA VAL A 78 -11.08 -0.63 -7.07
C VAL A 78 -11.56 -1.03 -8.47
N CYS A 79 -12.83 -0.85 -8.74
CA CYS A 79 -13.39 -1.20 -10.04
C CYS A 79 -12.90 -0.26 -11.16
N PHE A 80 -12.58 -0.82 -12.33
CA PHE A 80 -12.13 -0.03 -13.50
C PHE A 80 -13.25 0.82 -14.13
N CYS A 81 -14.53 0.45 -13.91
CA CYS A 81 -15.72 1.18 -14.38
C CYS A 81 -15.84 2.58 -13.74
N HIS A 82 -15.92 2.63 -12.41
CA HIS A 82 -16.32 3.83 -11.67
C HIS A 82 -15.26 4.31 -10.66
N GLN A 83 -14.14 3.60 -10.53
CA GLN A 83 -13.11 3.88 -9.54
C GLN A 83 -13.62 3.84 -8.09
N LYS A 84 -14.65 3.03 -7.84
CA LYS A 84 -15.19 2.76 -6.50
C LYS A 84 -14.56 1.50 -5.92
N ILE A 85 -14.37 1.50 -4.61
CA ILE A 85 -13.94 0.32 -3.85
C ILE A 85 -15.09 -0.69 -3.86
N VAL A 86 -14.80 -1.95 -4.15
CA VAL A 86 -15.79 -3.04 -4.22
C VAL A 86 -15.33 -4.24 -3.39
N ASP A 87 -16.26 -4.82 -2.63
CA ASP A 87 -16.01 -6.05 -1.86
C ASP A 87 -16.25 -7.30 -2.72
N ILE A 88 -17.23 -7.24 -3.63
CA ILE A 88 -17.54 -8.29 -4.61
C ILE A 88 -17.52 -7.64 -6.00
N GLY A 89 -16.84 -8.26 -6.95
CA GLY A 89 -16.73 -7.75 -8.32
C GLY A 89 -16.59 -8.86 -9.35
N TYR A 90 -16.80 -8.51 -10.62
CA TYR A 90 -16.69 -9.40 -11.77
C TYR A 90 -15.31 -9.24 -12.42
N VAL A 91 -14.64 -10.34 -12.74
CA VAL A 91 -13.29 -10.33 -13.32
C VAL A 91 -13.36 -10.71 -14.80
N CYS A 92 -12.68 -9.95 -15.65
CA CYS A 92 -12.50 -10.33 -17.05
C CYS A 92 -11.54 -11.51 -17.18
N SER A 93 -11.95 -12.58 -17.86
CA SER A 93 -11.14 -13.79 -18.08
C SER A 93 -9.91 -13.58 -18.98
N VAL A 94 -9.82 -12.44 -19.67
CA VAL A 94 -8.71 -12.13 -20.59
C VAL A 94 -7.68 -11.21 -19.95
N CYS A 95 -8.09 -10.01 -19.51
CA CYS A 95 -7.16 -9.00 -18.97
C CYS A 95 -7.12 -8.94 -17.43
N LEU A 96 -7.93 -9.74 -16.73
CA LEU A 96 -8.03 -9.74 -15.26
C LEU A 96 -8.48 -8.40 -14.65
N SER A 97 -9.08 -7.51 -15.44
CA SER A 97 -9.67 -6.27 -14.91
C SER A 97 -10.93 -6.57 -14.09
N ILE A 98 -11.13 -5.77 -13.04
CA ILE A 98 -12.20 -5.93 -12.05
C ILE A 98 -13.30 -4.89 -12.30
N PHE A 99 -14.54 -5.34 -12.33
CA PHE A 99 -15.73 -4.53 -12.56
C PHE A 99 -16.73 -4.62 -11.40
N CYS A 100 -17.44 -3.51 -11.20
CA CYS A 100 -18.47 -3.32 -10.19
C CYS A 100 -19.75 -4.12 -10.47
N ASP A 101 -20.15 -4.20 -11.73
CA ASP A 101 -21.35 -4.86 -12.21
C ASP A 101 -21.01 -5.82 -13.36
N TYR A 102 -21.94 -6.71 -13.70
CA TYR A 102 -21.78 -7.59 -14.84
C TYR A 102 -21.84 -6.78 -16.14
N ILE A 103 -20.80 -6.91 -16.97
CA ILE A 103 -20.72 -6.27 -18.28
C ILE A 103 -20.40 -7.37 -19.31
N PRO A 104 -21.23 -7.56 -20.35
CA PRO A 104 -21.05 -8.66 -21.30
C PRO A 104 -19.80 -8.53 -22.18
N ILE A 105 -19.29 -7.30 -22.38
CA ILE A 105 -18.08 -7.02 -23.15
C ILE A 105 -17.16 -6.16 -22.29
N CYS A 106 -15.96 -6.65 -22.02
CA CYS A 106 -14.95 -5.92 -21.27
C CYS A 106 -14.56 -4.63 -22.01
N THR A 107 -14.69 -3.48 -21.36
CA THR A 107 -14.33 -2.17 -21.95
C THR A 107 -12.83 -2.00 -22.17
N THR A 108 -12.00 -2.74 -21.42
CA THR A 108 -10.53 -2.70 -21.51
C THR A 108 -9.98 -3.57 -22.65
N CYS A 109 -10.70 -4.64 -23.04
CA CYS A 109 -10.26 -5.60 -24.07
C CYS A 109 -10.84 -5.34 -25.47
N LYS A 110 -11.63 -4.28 -25.64
CA LYS A 110 -12.18 -3.95 -26.97
C LYS A 110 -11.08 -3.75 -28.01
#